data_AF-A0A352RCI8-F1
#
_entry.id   AF-A0A352RCI8-F1
#
_cell.length_a   1.000
_cell.length_b   1.000
_cell.length_c   1.000
_cell.angle_alpha   90.00
_cell.angle_beta   90.00
_cell.angle_gamma   90.00
#
_symmetry.space_group_name_H-M   'P 1'
#
loop_
_entity.id
_entity.type
_entity.pdbx_description
1 polymer ?
#
loop_
_entity_poly.entity_id
_entity_poly.type
_entity_poly.pdbx_seq_one_letter_code
_entity_poly.pdbx_strand_id
1 'polypeptide(L)'
;MSDFTITLDEAKEWATSWRTNPPKDLAKGHLVPGGALRELLAIDGVVDVRAYMGVDTKGTQKLMFVGVDADGKDLIDDNHLIYDTTQPCPPSCDPSSPLNTP
;
A
#
# COMPACT_ATOMS: atom_id res chain seq x y z
N MET A 1 -12.08 3.85 13.32
CA MET A 1 -11.24 3.20 12.29
C MET A 1 -10.58 4.33 11.54
N SER A 2 -9.25 4.31 11.41
CA SER A 2 -8.56 5.36 10.66
C SER A 2 -9.01 5.32 9.20
N ASP A 3 -9.08 6.47 8.55
CA ASP A 3 -9.52 6.62 7.14
C ASP A 3 -8.57 5.94 6.13
N PHE A 4 -7.59 5.17 6.60
CA PHE A 4 -6.48 4.65 5.82
C PHE A 4 -6.53 3.15 5.58
N THR A 5 -7.52 2.44 6.12
CA THR A 5 -7.52 0.97 6.20
C THR A 5 -8.52 0.33 5.24
N ILE A 6 -8.13 -0.80 4.65
CA ILE A 6 -8.98 -1.66 3.82
C ILE A 6 -9.18 -3.02 4.49
N THR A 7 -10.20 -3.76 4.09
CA THR A 7 -10.44 -5.13 4.57
C THR A 7 -9.46 -6.12 3.92
N LEU A 8 -9.27 -7.28 4.57
CA LEU A 8 -8.45 -8.36 4.02
C LEU A 8 -9.00 -8.88 2.69
N ASP A 9 -10.32 -8.93 2.53
CA ASP A 9 -10.91 -9.41 1.29
C ASP A 9 -10.70 -8.42 0.14
N GLU A 10 -10.84 -7.11 0.38
CA GLU A 10 -10.45 -6.08 -0.61
C GLU A 10 -8.96 -6.20 -0.97
N ALA A 11 -8.09 -6.37 0.02
CA ALA A 11 -6.65 -6.51 -0.23
C ALA A 11 -6.33 -7.74 -1.11
N LYS A 12 -7.00 -8.88 -0.87
CA LYS A 12 -6.87 -10.08 -1.71
C LYS A 12 -7.34 -9.83 -3.14
N GLU A 13 -8.49 -9.16 -3.30
CA GLU A 13 -9.02 -8.81 -4.62
C GLU A 13 -8.05 -7.93 -5.39
N TRP A 14 -7.53 -6.88 -4.77
CA TRP A 14 -6.62 -5.94 -5.43
C TRP A 14 -5.28 -6.58 -5.76
N ALA A 15 -4.72 -7.38 -4.85
CA ALA A 15 -3.49 -8.12 -5.10
C ALA A 15 -3.68 -9.15 -6.23
N THR A 16 -4.87 -9.74 -6.35
CA THR A 16 -5.21 -10.65 -7.46
C THR A 16 -5.34 -9.88 -8.76
N SER A 17 -6.04 -8.75 -8.76
CA SER A 17 -6.19 -7.85 -9.90
C SER A 17 -4.84 -7.39 -10.45
N TRP A 18 -3.89 -7.01 -9.58
CA TRP A 18 -2.52 -6.69 -9.98
C TRP A 18 -1.83 -7.85 -10.73
N ARG A 19 -2.00 -9.08 -10.25
CA ARG A 19 -1.35 -10.27 -10.83
C ARG A 19 -1.98 -10.73 -12.14
N THR A 20 -3.29 -10.55 -12.31
CA THR A 20 -4.04 -11.07 -13.47
C THR A 20 -4.31 -10.01 -14.54
N ASN A 21 -4.41 -8.75 -14.14
CA ASN A 21 -4.67 -7.62 -15.01
C ASN A 21 -3.89 -6.38 -14.55
N PRO A 22 -2.54 -6.41 -14.61
CA PRO A 22 -1.73 -5.30 -14.20
C PRO A 22 -2.05 -4.05 -15.05
N PRO A 23 -1.96 -2.86 -14.46
CA PRO A 23 -2.15 -1.61 -15.19
C PRO A 23 -1.05 -1.45 -16.25
N LYS A 24 -1.45 -0.95 -17.42
CA LYS A 24 -0.54 -0.78 -18.57
C LYS A 24 0.39 0.42 -18.36
N ASP A 25 -0.17 1.51 -17.87
CA ASP A 25 0.58 2.72 -17.52
C ASP A 25 1.03 2.60 -16.07
N LEU A 26 2.30 2.31 -15.84
CA LEU A 26 2.82 2.08 -14.50
C LEU A 26 2.97 3.40 -13.72
N ALA A 27 2.61 3.37 -12.44
CA ALA A 27 2.90 4.47 -11.54
C ALA A 27 4.42 4.59 -11.38
N LYS A 28 4.94 5.81 -11.50
CA LYS A 28 6.38 6.06 -11.33
C LYS A 28 6.81 6.00 -9.86
N GLY A 29 5.85 6.14 -8.96
CA GLY A 29 6.03 6.12 -7.52
C GLY A 29 4.69 6.29 -6.82
N HIS A 30 4.70 6.15 -5.51
CA HIS A 30 3.51 6.29 -4.68
C HIS A 30 3.83 7.23 -3.52
N LEU A 31 2.99 8.25 -3.33
CA LEU A 31 3.01 9.03 -2.12
C LEU A 31 2.37 8.21 -1.00
N VAL A 32 3.12 7.97 0.07
CA VAL A 32 2.64 7.30 1.27
C VAL A 32 2.38 8.36 2.34
N PRO A 33 1.13 8.51 2.82
CA PRO A 33 0.85 9.43 3.93
C PRO A 33 1.65 9.03 5.17
N GLY A 34 2.44 9.98 5.71
CA GLY A 34 3.28 9.70 6.88
C GLY A 34 2.49 9.29 8.13
N GLY A 35 1.25 9.74 8.27
CA GLY A 35 0.35 9.32 9.36
C GLY A 35 0.01 7.84 9.29
N ALA A 36 -0.34 7.33 8.11
CA ALA A 36 -0.64 5.91 7.90
C ALA A 36 0.57 5.02 8.27
N LEU A 37 1.77 5.40 7.82
CA LEU A 37 2.98 4.63 8.13
C LEU A 37 3.33 4.69 9.64
N ARG A 38 3.14 5.84 10.29
CA ARG A 38 3.36 5.97 11.74
C ARG A 38 2.36 5.16 12.56
N GLU A 39 1.08 5.14 12.16
CA GLU A 39 0.08 4.31 12.83
C GLU A 39 0.43 2.82 12.72
N LEU A 40 0.79 2.36 11.52
CA LEU A 40 1.16 0.96 11.28
C LEU A 40 2.38 0.55 12.12
N LEU A 41 3.42 1.39 12.15
CA LEU A 41 4.63 1.14 12.94
C LEU A 41 4.42 1.27 14.46
N ALA A 42 3.32 1.87 14.91
CA ALA A 42 2.99 2.01 16.32
C ALA A 42 2.23 0.80 16.89
N ILE A 43 1.85 -0.16 16.05
CA ILE A 43 1.18 -1.39 16.48
C ILE A 43 2.20 -2.29 17.19
N ASP A 44 1.82 -2.82 18.36
CA ASP A 44 2.68 -3.71 19.13
C ASP A 44 3.07 -4.96 18.32
N GLY A 45 4.34 -5.36 18.40
CA GLY A 45 4.88 -6.47 17.63
C GLY A 45 5.26 -6.15 16.18
N VAL A 46 4.92 -4.99 15.62
CA VAL A 46 5.40 -4.56 14.30
C VAL A 46 6.83 -4.03 14.41
N VAL A 47 7.76 -4.65 13.68
CA VAL A 47 9.16 -4.18 13.57
C VAL A 47 9.49 -3.68 12.17
N ASP A 48 8.81 -4.20 11.15
CA ASP A 48 9.01 -3.87 9.75
C ASP A 48 7.66 -3.67 9.03
N VAL A 49 7.70 -3.13 7.81
CA VAL A 49 6.51 -2.95 6.97
C VAL A 49 6.72 -3.61 5.61
N ARG A 50 5.77 -4.43 5.17
CA ARG A 50 5.73 -5.01 3.83
C ARG A 50 4.71 -4.28 2.97
N ALA A 51 5.09 -4.00 1.73
CA ALA A 51 4.21 -3.40 0.73
C ALA A 51 3.80 -4.44 -0.33
N TYR A 52 2.50 -4.58 -0.57
CA TYR A 52 1.93 -5.40 -1.62
C TYR A 52 1.37 -4.52 -2.73
N MET A 53 1.64 -4.91 -3.98
CA MET A 53 1.06 -4.24 -5.13
C MET A 53 -0.42 -4.61 -5.28
N GLY A 54 -1.25 -3.63 -5.61
CA GLY A 54 -2.68 -3.81 -5.81
C GLY A 54 -3.21 -2.94 -6.93
N VAL A 55 -4.37 -3.35 -7.47
CA VAL A 55 -5.18 -2.52 -8.36
C VAL A 55 -6.56 -2.45 -7.77
N ASP A 56 -7.00 -1.25 -7.41
CA ASP A 56 -8.33 -1.06 -6.82
C ASP A 56 -9.45 -1.31 -7.85
N THR A 57 -10.70 -1.29 -7.38
CA THR A 57 -11.88 -1.51 -8.22
C THR A 57 -12.08 -0.46 -9.32
N LYS A 58 -11.36 0.67 -9.25
CA LYS A 58 -11.36 1.74 -10.26
C LYS A 58 -10.20 1.61 -11.26
N GLY A 59 -9.36 0.59 -11.13
CA GLY A 59 -8.17 0.40 -11.96
C GLY A 59 -6.95 1.22 -11.51
N THR A 60 -7.01 1.81 -10.31
CA THR A 60 -5.92 2.63 -9.77
C THR A 60 -4.85 1.74 -9.15
N GLN A 61 -3.58 2.03 -9.44
CA GLN A 61 -2.45 1.37 -8.78
C GLN A 61 -2.39 1.75 -7.32
N LYS A 62 -2.21 0.75 -6.47
CA LYS A 62 -2.13 0.86 -5.02
C LYS A 62 -0.91 0.12 -4.47
N LEU A 63 -0.37 0.62 -3.37
CA LEU A 63 0.52 -0.11 -2.48
C LEU A 63 -0.21 -0.31 -1.15
N MET A 64 -0.47 -1.57 -0.81
CA MET A 64 -1.08 -1.98 0.45
C MET A 64 0.01 -2.32 1.45
N PHE A 65 -0.01 -1.71 2.63
CA PHE A 65 0.97 -1.94 3.67
C PHE A 65 0.47 -2.84 4.79
N VAL A 66 1.36 -3.69 5.26
CA VAL A 66 1.13 -4.67 6.33
C VAL A 66 2.31 -4.62 7.30
N GLY A 67 2.04 -4.76 8.59
CA GLY A 67 3.06 -4.85 9.62
C GLY A 67 3.73 -6.22 9.61
N VAL A 68 5.02 -6.26 9.90
CA VAL A 68 5.82 -7.49 9.91
C VAL A 68 6.43 -7.65 11.29
N ASP A 69 6.32 -8.86 11.86
CA ASP A 69 6.88 -9.20 13.16
C ASP A 69 8.39 -9.51 13.12
N ALA A 70 8.99 -9.70 14.29
CA ALA A 70 10.41 -10.02 14.43
C ALA A 70 10.82 -11.37 13.78
N ASP A 71 9.86 -12.25 13.49
CA ASP A 71 10.08 -13.50 12.77
C ASP A 71 9.93 -13.33 11.24
N GLY A 72 9.64 -12.12 10.76
CA GLY A 72 9.43 -11.81 9.35
C GLY A 72 8.04 -12.21 8.82
N LYS A 73 7.09 -12.52 9.70
CA LYS A 73 5.72 -12.88 9.32
C LYS A 73 4.87 -11.64 9.21
N ASP A 74 3.99 -11.67 8.21
CA ASP A 74 3.00 -10.63 8.03
C ASP A 74 1.92 -10.75 9.11
N LEU A 75 1.72 -9.65 9.82
CA LEU A 75 0.66 -9.50 10.79
C LEU A 75 -0.62 -9.16 10.02
N ILE A 76 -1.29 -10.20 9.53
CA ILE A 76 -2.55 -10.16 8.76
C ILE A 76 -3.55 -11.09 9.43
N ASP A 77 -4.42 -10.54 10.26
CA ASP A 77 -5.61 -11.21 10.83
C ASP A 77 -6.72 -10.18 11.07
N ASP A 78 -7.83 -10.59 11.68
CA ASP A 78 -9.01 -9.74 11.93
C ASP A 78 -8.71 -8.49 12.80
N ASN A 79 -7.57 -8.45 13.50
CA ASN A 79 -7.11 -7.32 14.31
C ASN A 79 -6.02 -6.47 13.65
N HIS A 80 -5.50 -6.87 12.48
CA HIS A 80 -4.44 -6.14 11.80
C HIS A 80 -4.97 -5.32 10.63
N LEU A 81 -4.54 -4.06 10.61
CA LEU A 81 -4.98 -3.07 9.65
C LEU A 81 -4.13 -3.16 8.38
N ILE A 82 -4.79 -3.29 7.22
CA ILE A 82 -4.14 -3.17 5.92
C ILE A 82 -4.29 -1.73 5.47
N TYR A 83 -3.18 -1.02 5.30
CA TYR A 83 -3.21 0.39 4.95
C TYR A 83 -3.08 0.57 3.44
N ASP A 84 -4.06 1.22 2.80
CA ASP A 84 -3.95 1.69 1.42
C ASP A 84 -4.48 3.11 1.25
N THR A 85 -3.62 4.07 1.53
CA THR A 85 -3.85 5.46 1.08
C THR A 85 -2.69 5.99 0.28
N THR A 86 -2.08 5.09 -0.47
CA THR A 86 -1.10 5.52 -1.44
C THR A 86 -1.74 6.20 -2.61
N GLN A 87 -1.08 7.26 -3.07
CA GLN A 87 -1.49 8.00 -4.25
C GLN A 87 -0.45 7.77 -5.35
N PRO A 88 -0.82 7.14 -6.47
CA PRO A 88 0.11 6.91 -7.56
C PRO A 88 0.53 8.23 -8.20
N CYS A 89 1.76 8.26 -8.70
CA CYS A 89 2.32 9.33 -9.50
C CYS A 89 2.26 8.95 -10.99
N PRO A 90 1.64 9.77 -11.86
CA PRO A 90 0.88 11.03 -11.62
C PRO A 90 -0.56 10.83 -11.09
N PRO A 91 -1.17 11.86 -10.42
CA PRO A 91 -0.73 13.25 -10.32
C PRO A 91 0.11 13.59 -9.08
N SER A 92 0.18 12.73 -8.08
CA SER A 92 0.84 13.02 -6.79
C SER A 92 2.36 12.86 -6.85
N CYS A 93 2.98 13.48 -7.85
CA CYS A 93 4.42 13.49 -8.06
C CYS A 93 5.05 14.79 -7.56
N ASP A 94 6.32 14.71 -7.18
CA ASP A 94 7.22 15.88 -7.24
C ASP A 94 7.67 16.05 -8.72
N PRO A 95 7.26 17.10 -9.44
CA PRO A 95 7.65 17.32 -10.83
C PRO A 95 9.14 17.68 -10.98
N SER A 96 9.81 18.06 -9.89
CA SER A 96 11.24 18.39 -9.88
C SER A 96 12.14 17.19 -9.56
N SER A 97 11.55 16.07 -9.14
CA SER A 97 12.32 14.88 -8.75
C SER A 97 13.02 14.24 -9.96
N PRO A 98 14.33 13.94 -9.88
CA PRO A 98 15.05 13.22 -10.93
C PRO A 98 14.58 11.77 -11.08
N LEU A 99 13.79 11.26 -10.13
CA LEU A 99 13.17 9.93 -10.20
C LEU A 99 11.85 9.93 -11.00
N ASN A 100 11.36 11.11 -11.43
CA ASN A 100 10.12 11.29 -12.16
C ASN A 100 10.35 11.63 -13.66
N THR A 101 11.60 11.65 -14.12
CA THR A 101 11.91 11.83 -15.55
C THR A 101 11.80 10.50 -16.31
N PRO A 102 11.45 10.51 -17.61
CA PRO A 102 11.36 9.33 -18.45
C PRO A 102 12.67 8.52 -18.55
#